data_AF-A0A954LPE0-F1
#
_entry.id   AF-A0A954LPE0-F1
#
_cell.length_a   1.000
_cell.length_b   1.000
_cell.length_c   1.000
_cell.angle_alpha   90.00
_cell.angle_beta   90.00
_cell.angle_gamma   90.00
#
_symmetry.space_group_name_H-M   'P 1'
#
loop_
_entity.id
_entity.type
_entity.pdbx_description
1 polymer ?
#
loop_
_entity_poly.entity_id
_entity_poly.type
_entity_poly.pdbx_seq_one_letter_code
_entity_poly.pdbx_strand_id
1 'polypeptide(L)'
;MYAFLKSLDRRWIFLLMALSVGLPILLQLQFPEKPTRLAEDVFNQVEGLKEGDKVLLAFDFDPASEGELGPMATSFVRHCCEKKV
;
A
#
# COMPACT_ATOMS: atom_id res chain seq x y z
N MET A 1 -11.04 -18.45 30.31
CA MET A 1 -10.09 -17.32 30.30
C MET A 1 -8.68 -17.90 30.39
N TYR A 2 -7.86 -17.82 29.34
CA TYR A 2 -6.59 -18.56 29.26
C TYR A 2 -5.59 -18.14 30.36
N ALA A 3 -5.47 -18.94 31.43
CA ALA A 3 -4.63 -18.62 32.60
C ALA A 3 -3.15 -18.45 32.27
N PHE A 4 -2.67 -19.09 31.21
CA PHE A 4 -1.30 -18.99 30.70
C PHE A 4 -0.91 -17.57 30.25
N LEU A 5 -1.86 -16.79 29.71
CA LEU A 5 -1.61 -15.39 29.32
C LEU A 5 -1.32 -14.49 30.53
N LYS A 6 -1.70 -14.91 31.74
CA LYS A 6 -1.52 -14.12 32.97
C LYS A 6 -0.11 -14.22 33.56
N SER A 7 0.63 -15.28 33.25
CA SER A 7 2.00 -15.52 33.73
C SER A 7 3.07 -15.33 32.66
N LEU A 8 2.70 -14.86 31.47
CA LEU A 8 3.62 -14.68 30.36
C LEU A 8 4.45 -13.40 30.55
N ASP A 9 5.78 -13.54 30.62
CA ASP A 9 6.71 -12.42 30.78
C ASP A 9 6.72 -11.53 29.53
N ARG A 10 6.58 -10.21 29.71
CA ARG A 10 6.59 -9.22 28.63
C ARG A 10 7.81 -9.32 27.72
N ARG A 11 8.96 -9.81 28.21
CA ARG A 11 10.19 -9.96 27.41
C ARG A 11 9.95 -10.86 26.19
N TRP A 12 9.23 -11.96 26.38
CA TRP A 12 8.89 -12.87 25.28
C TRP A 12 7.88 -12.23 24.31
N ILE A 13 6.97 -11.38 24.80
CA ILE A 13 6.06 -10.61 23.94
C ILE A 13 6.86 -9.66 23.04
N PHE A 14 7.78 -8.88 23.61
CA PHE A 14 8.61 -7.95 22.83
C PHE A 14 9.53 -8.68 21.86
N LEU A 15 10.08 -9.83 22.25
CA LEU A 15 10.90 -10.65 21.36
C LEU A 15 10.07 -11.22 20.20
N LEU A 16 8.86 -11.75 20.47
CA LEU A 16 7.97 -12.23 19.42
C LEU A 16 7.54 -11.11 18.47
N MET A 17 7.19 -9.92 18.99
CA MET A 17 6.88 -8.77 18.14
C MET A 17 8.07 -8.36 17.26
N ALA A 18 9.28 -8.31 17.84
CA ALA A 18 10.50 -7.99 17.10
C ALA A 18 10.78 -9.02 16.00
N LEU A 19 10.58 -10.31 16.28
CA LEU A 19 10.72 -11.37 15.28
C LEU A 19 9.62 -11.30 14.21
N SER A 20 8.38 -11.02 14.58
CA SER A 20 7.25 -10.91 13.64
C SER A 20 7.44 -9.82 12.59
N VAL A 21 8.10 -8.71 12.95
CA VAL A 21 8.41 -7.62 12.00
C VAL A 21 9.79 -7.81 11.37
N GLY A 22 10.79 -8.21 12.15
CA GLY A 22 12.17 -8.33 11.71
C GLY A 22 12.40 -9.47 10.72
N LEU A 23 11.76 -10.63 10.90
CA LEU A 23 11.95 -11.77 10.01
C LEU A 23 11.46 -11.49 8.57
N PRO A 24 10.23 -10.96 8.33
CA PRO A 24 9.80 -10.60 6.99
C PRO A 24 10.71 -9.59 6.29
N ILE A 25 11.20 -8.59 7.03
CA ILE A 25 12.10 -7.56 6.50
C ILE A 25 13.46 -8.16 6.10
N LEU A 26 14.07 -8.96 6.98
CA LEU A 26 15.39 -9.56 6.75
C LEU A 26 15.35 -10.60 5.62
N LEU A 27 14.25 -11.34 5.48
CA LEU A 27 14.05 -12.33 4.44
C LEU A 27 13.48 -11.74 3.14
N GLN A 28 13.23 -10.42 3.09
CA GLN A 28 12.60 -9.72 1.96
C GLN A 28 11.34 -10.45 1.44
N LEU A 29 10.54 -10.96 2.38
CA LEU A 29 9.34 -11.72 2.05
C LEU A 29 8.33 -10.82 1.34
N GLN A 30 8.15 -11.04 0.04
CA GLN A 30 7.13 -10.39 -0.76
C GLN A 30 5.92 -11.31 -0.87
N PHE A 31 4.76 -10.81 -0.46
CA PHE A 31 3.50 -11.51 -0.64
C PHE A 31 2.88 -11.08 -1.97
N PRO A 32 2.30 -12.01 -2.75
CA PRO A 32 1.58 -11.65 -3.96
C PRO A 32 0.33 -10.85 -3.57
N GLU A 33 0.36 -9.55 -3.84
CA GLU A 33 -0.80 -8.68 -3.71
C GLU A 33 -1.63 -8.75 -4.99
N LYS A 34 -2.94 -8.96 -4.85
CA LYS A 34 -3.88 -8.89 -5.96
C LYS A 34 -4.51 -7.50 -5.96
N PRO A 35 -4.66 -6.86 -7.14
CA PRO A 35 -5.33 -5.57 -7.21
C PRO A 35 -6.76 -5.70 -6.68
N THR A 36 -7.18 -4.68 -5.94
CA THR A 36 -8.57 -4.58 -5.48
C THR A 36 -9.46 -4.12 -6.63
N ARG A 37 -10.76 -4.42 -6.55
CA ARG A 37 -11.71 -3.99 -7.59
C ARG A 37 -11.69 -2.47 -7.83
N LEU A 38 -11.49 -1.67 -6.79
CA LEU A 38 -11.35 -0.21 -6.92
C LEU A 38 -10.12 0.18 -7.74
N ALA A 39 -8.98 -0.47 -7.53
CA ALA A 39 -7.78 -0.22 -8.30
C ALA A 39 -7.97 -0.62 -9.79
N GLU A 40 -8.60 -1.76 -10.04
CA GLU A 40 -8.91 -2.23 -11.40
C GLU A 40 -9.88 -1.27 -12.12
N ASP A 41 -10.94 -0.82 -11.44
CA ASP A 41 -11.93 0.09 -12.01
C ASP A 41 -11.28 1.43 -12.41
N VAL A 42 -10.43 2.01 -11.55
CA VAL A 42 -9.71 3.26 -11.86
C VAL A 42 -8.74 3.07 -13.02
N PHE A 43 -7.99 1.97 -13.03
CA PHE A 43 -7.08 1.64 -14.13
C PHE A 43 -7.84 1.54 -15.46
N ASN A 44 -8.96 0.80 -15.47
CA ASN A 44 -9.79 0.64 -16.66
C ASN A 44 -10.43 1.96 -17.14
N GLN A 45 -10.75 2.89 -16.22
CA GLN A 45 -11.25 4.22 -16.59
C GLN A 45 -10.19 5.03 -17.33
N VAL A 46 -8.94 5.05 -16.84
CA VAL A 46 -7.84 5.73 -17.53
C VAL A 46 -7.53 5.04 -18.87
N GLU A 47 -7.61 3.71 -18.92
CA GLU A 47 -7.47 2.96 -20.17
C GLU A 47 -8.54 3.28 -21.22
N GLY A 48 -9.75 3.64 -20.78
CA GLY A 48 -10.85 4.05 -21.65
C GLY A 48 -10.73 5.45 -22.26
N LEU A 49 -9.81 6.28 -21.75
CA LEU A 49 -9.57 7.64 -22.28
C LEU A 49 -8.80 7.61 -23.60
N LYS A 50 -9.01 8.65 -24.41
CA LYS A 50 -8.31 8.87 -25.67
C LYS A 50 -7.13 9.83 -25.47
N GLU A 51 -6.10 9.68 -26.29
CA GLU A 51 -4.95 10.60 -26.30
C GLU A 51 -5.41 12.06 -26.39
N GLY A 52 -4.94 12.88 -25.45
CA GLY A 52 -5.33 14.29 -25.30
C GLY A 52 -6.58 14.57 -24.45
N ASP A 53 -7.28 13.54 -23.94
CA ASP A 53 -8.32 13.73 -22.93
C ASP A 53 -7.71 14.26 -21.63
N LYS A 54 -8.35 15.22 -20.97
CA LYS A 54 -7.79 15.88 -19.78
C LYS A 54 -8.10 15.11 -18.51
N VAL A 55 -7.07 14.78 -17.74
CA VAL A 55 -7.23 14.19 -16.39
C VAL A 55 -6.92 15.24 -15.33
N LEU A 56 -7.84 15.44 -14.38
CA LEU A 56 -7.61 16.26 -13.19
C LEU A 56 -7.31 15.35 -12.00
N LEU A 57 -6.13 15.51 -11.41
CA LEU A 57 -5.71 14.80 -10.21
C LEU A 57 -5.50 15.80 -9.06
N ALA A 58 -6.09 15.51 -7.90
CA ALA A 58 -5.88 16.27 -6.68
C ALA A 58 -4.86 15.58 -5.77
N PHE A 59 -3.90 16.33 -5.25
CA PHE A 59 -2.86 15.86 -4.31
C PHE A 59 -3.21 16.27 -2.88
N ASP A 60 -4.39 15.88 -2.43
CA ASP A 60 -4.96 16.32 -1.16
C ASP A 60 -4.62 15.35 -0.02
N PHE A 61 -3.33 15.14 0.24
CA PHE A 61 -2.88 14.28 1.35
C PHE A 61 -1.88 14.97 2.26
N ASP A 62 -2.01 14.70 3.56
CA ASP A 62 -1.12 15.22 4.60
C ASP A 62 0.19 14.42 4.66
N PRO A 63 1.29 14.99 5.22
CA PRO A 63 2.57 14.28 5.37
C PRO A 63 2.47 12.94 6.12
N ALA A 64 1.48 12.79 7.01
CA ALA A 64 1.24 11.54 7.71
C ALA A 64 0.73 10.41 6.79
N SER A 65 0.03 10.78 5.71
CA SER A 65 -0.52 9.85 4.69
C SER A 65 0.31 9.76 3.41
N GLU A 66 1.32 10.61 3.25
CA GLU A 66 2.19 10.67 2.07
C GLU A 66 2.90 9.34 1.80
N GLY A 67 3.28 8.60 2.85
CA GLY A 67 3.96 7.31 2.70
C GLY A 67 3.12 6.27 1.94
N GLU A 68 1.80 6.36 2.00
CA GLU A 68 0.87 5.47 1.30
C GLU A 68 0.37 6.11 0.01
N LEU A 69 -0.07 7.37 0.06
CA LEU A 69 -0.75 8.06 -1.05
C LEU A 69 0.21 8.65 -2.08
N GLY A 70 1.43 9.02 -1.69
CA GLY A 70 2.45 9.56 -2.60
C GLY A 70 2.86 8.58 -3.70
N PRO A 71 3.21 7.32 -3.37
CA PRO A 71 3.46 6.28 -4.37
C PRO A 71 2.26 6.01 -5.27
N MET A 72 1.04 6.00 -4.72
CA MET A 72 -0.18 5.82 -5.51
C MET A 72 -0.37 6.95 -6.52
N ALA A 73 -0.27 8.20 -6.09
CA ALA A 73 -0.41 9.36 -6.98
C ALA A 73 0.69 9.38 -8.06
N THR A 74 1.92 9.04 -7.70
CA THR A 74 3.04 8.91 -8.66
C THR A 74 2.75 7.84 -9.71
N SER A 75 2.26 6.67 -9.30
CA SER A 75 1.91 5.57 -10.21
C SER A 75 0.77 5.96 -11.16
N PHE A 76 -0.23 6.68 -10.66
CA PHE A 76 -1.36 7.15 -11.45
C PHE A 76 -0.92 8.19 -12.48
N VAL A 77 -0.13 9.20 -12.09
CA VAL A 77 0.41 10.20 -13.04
C VAL A 77 1.25 9.53 -14.12
N ARG A 78 2.10 8.57 -13.74
CA ARG A 78 2.89 7.79 -14.71
C ARG A 78 1.98 7.08 -15.71
N HIS A 79 0.91 6.46 -15.25
CA HIS A 79 -0.05 5.77 -16.11
C HIS A 79 -0.73 6.74 -17.09
N CYS A 80 -1.18 7.90 -16.62
CA CYS A 80 -1.73 8.95 -17.49
C CYS A 80 -0.70 9.43 -18.54
N CYS A 81 0.55 9.65 -18.13
CA CYS A 81 1.62 10.06 -19.05
C CYS A 81 1.92 8.99 -20.12
N GLU A 82 1.95 7.71 -19.74
CA GLU A 82 2.12 6.58 -20.68
C GLU A 82 0.94 6.48 -21.66
N LYS A 83 -0.29 6.80 -21.22
CA LYS A 83 -1.49 6.90 -22.07
C LYS A 83 -1.62 8.20 -22.85
N LYS A 84 -0.76 9.18 -22.57
CA LYS A 84 -0.76 10.53 -23.18
C LYS A 84 -2.11 11.25 -23.02
N VAL A 85 -2.66 11.17 -21.81
CA VAL A 85 -3.85 11.89 -21.35
C VAL A 85 -3.45 12.94 -20.31
#